data_AF-A0A6G8PU16-F1
#
_entry.id   AF-A0A6G8PU16-F1
#
_cell.length_a   1.000
_cell.length_b   1.000
_cell.length_c   1.000
_cell.angle_alpha   90.00
_cell.angle_beta   90.00
_cell.angle_gamma   90.00
#
_symmetry.space_group_name_H-M   'P 1'
#
loop_
_entity.id
_entity.type
_entity.pdbx_description
1 polymer ?
#
loop_
_entity_poly.entity_id
_entity_poly.type
_entity_poly.pdbx_seq_one_letter_code
_entity_poly.pdbx_strand_id
1 'polypeptide(L)' 'MLQAQVVTNLGSSAGVRSTSGVLSETPAYQGGWWDGRFQPVQTFAENDHLNDWDGADRLAYYRGYREGLRVRRMLGKS' A
#
# COMPACT_ATOMS: atom_id res chain seq x y z
N MET A 1 10.08 37.87 -6.97
CA MET A 1 9.59 36.47 -6.93
C MET A 1 10.49 35.71 -5.97
N LEU A 2 9.95 35.21 -4.87
CA LEU A 2 10.70 34.52 -3.83
C LEU A 2 10.99 33.07 -4.22
N GLN A 3 12.17 32.57 -3.85
CA GLN A 3 12.71 31.24 -4.09
C GLN A 3 11.95 30.13 -3.34
N ALA A 4 12.00 28.91 -3.86
CA ALA A 4 11.78 27.70 -3.08
C ALA A 4 12.87 26.67 -3.41
N GLN A 5 13.96 26.70 -2.63
CA GLN A 5 14.86 25.56 -2.49
C GLN A 5 14.32 24.69 -1.36
N VAL A 6 14.12 23.40 -1.63
CA VAL A 6 14.10 22.37 -0.58
C VAL A 6 14.94 21.20 -1.10
N VAL A 7 16.22 21.23 -0.76
CA VAL A 7 17.10 20.06 -0.75
C VAL A 7 17.21 19.62 0.71
N THR A 8 16.51 18.56 1.07
CA THR A 8 16.69 17.90 2.37
C THR A 8 17.42 16.59 2.17
N ASN A 9 18.71 16.63 2.47
CA ASN A 9 19.54 15.45 2.76
C ASN A 9 18.91 14.66 3.91
N LEU A 10 18.76 13.34 3.75
CA LEU A 10 18.67 12.40 4.87
C LEU A 10 19.35 11.09 4.48
N GLY A 11 20.68 11.08 4.63
CA GLY A 11 21.41 9.85 4.91
C GLY A 11 21.42 9.63 6.43
N SER A 12 20.85 8.54 6.92
CA SER A 12 21.42 7.73 8.02
C SER A 12 20.45 6.63 8.44
N SER A 13 21.01 5.42 8.39
CA SER A 13 20.53 4.17 8.97
C SER A 13 20.01 4.29 10.40
N ALA A 14 18.72 4.06 10.60
CA ALA A 14 18.17 3.58 11.86
C ALA A 14 16.77 2.99 11.62
N GLY A 15 16.66 1.65 11.63
CA GLY A 15 15.43 0.88 11.84
C GLY A 15 14.24 1.21 10.94
N VAL A 16 14.01 0.39 9.91
CA VAL A 16 12.77 0.37 9.11
C VAL A 16 11.59 -0.05 10.00
N ARG A 17 11.14 0.87 10.86
CA ARG A 17 9.81 0.86 11.43
C ARG A 17 8.93 1.38 10.30
N SER A 18 8.17 0.46 9.69
CA SER A 18 7.43 0.69 8.45
C SER A 18 6.85 2.09 8.36
N THR A 19 7.21 2.75 7.27
CA THR A 19 6.70 3.98 6.69
C THR A 19 5.20 3.87 6.34
N SER A 20 4.36 3.38 7.25
CA SER A 20 2.95 3.10 6.97
C SER A 20 2.19 4.34 6.48
N GLY A 21 2.58 5.54 6.94
CA GLY A 21 2.05 6.81 6.41
C GLY A 21 2.36 6.98 4.92
N VAL A 22 3.65 6.94 4.55
CA VAL A 22 4.11 7.11 3.16
C VAL A 22 3.61 5.96 2.25
N LEU A 23 3.57 4.73 2.76
CA LEU A 23 3.07 3.58 2.00
C LEU A 23 1.56 3.68 1.74
N SER A 24 0.78 4.15 2.72
CA SER A 24 -0.68 4.28 2.60
C SER A 24 -1.14 5.34 1.58
N GLU A 25 -0.23 6.25 1.24
CA GLU A 25 -0.43 7.30 0.24
C GLU A 25 -0.08 6.82 -1.18
N THR A 26 0.56 5.66 -1.34
CA THR A 26 0.90 5.13 -2.67
C THR A 26 -0.35 4.65 -3.42
N PRO A 27 -0.44 4.91 -4.75
CA PRO A 27 -1.54 4.40 -5.56
C PRO A 27 -1.68 2.87 -5.50
N ALA A 28 -0.55 2.16 -5.47
CA ALA A 28 -0.53 0.71 -5.37
C ALA A 28 -1.18 0.22 -4.06
N TYR A 29 -0.80 0.78 -2.91
CA TYR A 29 -1.43 0.43 -1.63
C TYR A 29 -2.93 0.74 -1.62
N GLN A 30 -3.33 1.92 -2.10
CA GLN A 30 -4.74 2.32 -2.10
C GLN A 30 -5.58 1.41 -3.00
N GLY A 31 -5.08 1.09 -4.20
CA GLY A 31 -5.72 0.12 -5.10
C GLY A 31 -5.87 -1.25 -4.43
N GLY A 32 -4.81 -1.75 -3.80
CA GLY A 32 -4.86 -2.98 -3.03
C GLY A 32 -5.91 -2.94 -1.93
N TRP A 33 -5.94 -1.87 -1.13
CA TRP A 33 -6.90 -1.70 -0.04
C TRP A 33 -8.35 -1.72 -0.52
N TRP A 34 -8.64 -1.05 -1.64
CA TRP A 34 -9.96 -1.08 -2.27
C TRP A 34 -10.32 -2.49 -2.74
N ASP A 35 -9.43 -3.16 -3.46
CA ASP A 35 -9.67 -4.50 -3.97
C ASP A 35 -9.92 -5.50 -2.84
N GLY A 36 -9.09 -5.48 -1.79
CA GLY A 36 -9.26 -6.37 -0.65
C GLY A 36 -10.58 -6.15 0.11
N ARG A 37 -11.12 -4.94 0.08
CA ARG A 37 -12.35 -4.59 0.78
C ARG A 37 -13.61 -4.93 -0.01
N PHE A 38 -13.57 -4.77 -1.34
CA PHE A 38 -14.78 -4.78 -2.16
C PHE A 38 -14.80 -5.86 -3.25
N GLN A 39 -13.64 -6.31 -3.74
CA GLN A 39 -13.56 -7.34 -4.78
C GLN A 39 -13.72 -8.76 -4.19
N PRO A 40 -13.99 -9.79 -5.01
CA PRO A 40 -13.89 -11.18 -4.59
C PRO A 40 -12.54 -11.49 -3.94
N VAL A 41 -12.54 -12.36 -2.94
CA VAL A 41 -11.30 -12.78 -2.28
C VAL A 41 -10.52 -13.66 -3.26
N GLN A 42 -9.29 -13.26 -3.56
CA GLN A 42 -8.37 -13.98 -4.44
C GLN A 42 -7.07 -14.25 -3.68
N THR A 43 -6.39 -15.32 -4.04
CA THR A 43 -5.04 -15.58 -3.49
C THR A 43 -4.01 -14.67 -4.16
N PHE A 44 -2.82 -14.58 -3.57
CA PHE A 44 -1.72 -13.81 -4.15
C PHE A 44 -1.30 -14.32 -5.54
N ALA A 45 -1.45 -15.61 -5.81
CA ALA A 45 -1.08 -16.19 -7.11
C ALA A 45 -2.14 -15.97 -8.19
N GLU A 46 -3.39 -15.69 -7.80
CA GLU A 46 -4.55 -15.56 -8.70
C GLU A 46 -4.94 -14.10 -8.97
N ASN A 47 -4.33 -13.15 -8.27
CA ASN A 47 -4.66 -11.74 -8.42
C ASN A 47 -3.86 -11.12 -9.58
N ASP A 48 -4.50 -11.05 -10.74
CA ASP A 48 -3.91 -10.50 -11.96
C ASP A 48 -3.54 -9.01 -11.84
N HIS A 49 -4.19 -8.25 -10.94
CA HIS A 49 -3.86 -6.83 -10.71
C HIS A 49 -2.45 -6.67 -10.10
N LEU A 50 -1.83 -7.73 -9.58
CA LEU A 50 -0.43 -7.71 -9.14
C LEU A 50 0.55 -7.57 -10.30
N ASN A 51 0.14 -7.93 -11.53
CA ASN A 51 0.98 -7.80 -12.72
C ASN A 51 1.18 -6.34 -13.14
N ASP A 52 0.28 -5.45 -12.73
CA ASP A 52 0.34 -4.01 -13.02
C ASP A 52 1.39 -3.27 -12.20
N TRP A 53 1.94 -3.90 -11.16
CA TRP A 53 2.86 -3.29 -10.20
C TRP A 53 4.24 -3.97 -10.20
N ASP A 54 5.30 -3.16 -10.10
CA ASP A 54 6.68 -3.62 -9.98
C ASP A 54 7.03 -4.02 -8.53
N GLY A 55 8.24 -4.54 -8.27
CA GLY A 55 8.57 -5.21 -7.00
C GLY A 55 8.15 -4.48 -5.71
N ALA A 56 8.39 -3.18 -5.60
CA ALA A 56 8.05 -2.41 -4.40
C ALA A 56 6.55 -2.05 -4.37
N ASP A 57 6.00 -1.65 -5.50
CA ASP A 57 4.58 -1.29 -5.62
C ASP A 57 3.68 -2.52 -5.47
N ARG A 58 4.10 -3.67 -5.96
CA ARG A 58 3.41 -4.97 -5.79
C ARG A 58 3.32 -5.35 -4.33
N LEU A 59 4.38 -5.12 -3.55
CA LEU A 59 4.37 -5.34 -2.11
C LEU A 59 3.45 -4.32 -1.40
N ALA A 60 3.46 -3.06 -1.83
CA ALA A 60 2.57 -2.03 -1.29
C ALA A 60 1.09 -2.37 -1.57
N TYR A 61 0.77 -2.76 -2.80
CA TYR A 61 -0.55 -3.26 -3.20
C TYR A 61 -0.98 -4.45 -2.33
N TYR A 62 -0.13 -5.46 -2.19
CA TYR A 62 -0.49 -6.63 -1.39
C TYR A 62 -0.74 -6.30 0.09
N ARG A 63 0.02 -5.35 0.66
CA ARG A 63 -0.22 -4.85 2.03
C ARG A 63 -1.58 -4.16 2.13
N GLY A 64 -1.90 -3.29 1.17
CA GLY A 64 -3.22 -2.66 1.07
C GLY A 64 -4.33 -3.71 1.03
N TYR A 65 -4.21 -4.71 0.15
CA TYR A 65 -5.18 -5.80 -0.02
C TYR A 65 -5.48 -6.55 1.27
N ARG A 66 -4.43 -6.89 2.03
CA ARG A 66 -4.60 -7.57 3.33
C ARG A 66 -5.34 -6.72 4.36
N GLU A 67 -5.04 -5.42 4.42
CA GLU A 67 -5.73 -4.51 5.33
C GLU A 67 -7.19 -4.29 4.90
N GLY A 68 -7.46 -4.14 3.60
CA GLY A 68 -8.82 -4.08 3.06
C GLY A 68 -9.66 -5.31 3.46
N LEU A 69 -9.10 -6.51 3.30
CA LEU A 69 -9.72 -7.77 3.74
C LEU A 69 -9.95 -7.80 5.25
N ARG A 70 -9.01 -7.32 6.05
CA ARG A 70 -9.13 -7.25 7.50
C ARG A 70 -10.34 -6.41 7.89
N VAL A 71 -10.50 -5.21 7.30
CA VAL A 71 -11.64 -4.34 7.61
C VAL A 71 -12.95 -4.93 7.08
N ARG A 72 -12.97 -5.52 5.87
CA ARG A 72 -14.15 -6.24 5.35
C ARG A 72 -14.62 -7.32 6.33
N ARG A 73 -13.70 -8.12 6.87
CA ARG A 73 -13.99 -9.17 7.87
C ARG A 73 -14.48 -8.61 9.20
N MET A 74 -13.99 -7.44 9.63
CA MET A 74 -14.46 -6.81 10.86
C MET A 74 -15.89 -6.30 10.72
N LEU A 75 -16.24 -5.73 9.56
CA LEU A 75 -17.57 -5.17 9.31
C LEU A 75 -18.62 -6.21 8.93
N GLY A 76 -18.23 -7.32 8.30
CA GLY A 76 -19.14 -8.42 7.96
C GLY A 76 -19.45 -9.38 9.13
N LYS A 77 -18.92 -9.11 10.33
CA LYS A 77 -19.16 -9.88 11.55
C LYS A 77 -20.14 -9.20 12.51
N SER A 78 -20.87 -8.19 12.05
CA SER A 78 -21.88 -7.48 12.84
C SER A 78 -23.24 -8.16 12.80
#